data_AF-A0A353G455-F1
#
_entry.id   AF-A0A353G455-F1
#
_cell.length_a   1.000
_cell.length_b   1.000
_cell.length_c   1.000
_cell.angle_alpha   90.00
_cell.angle_beta   90.00
_cell.angle_gamma   90.00
#
_symmetry.space_group_name_H-M   'P 1'
#
loop_
_entity.id
_entity.type
_entity.pdbx_description
1 polymer ?
#
loop_
_entity_poly.entity_id
_entity_poly.type
_entity_poly.pdbx_seq_one_letter_code
_entity_poly.pdbx_strand_id
1 'polypeptide(L)' 'AARYTGGLWVGKFLKTCTYQRVLTDEASAMIGRYCSRLCDLEGFRGHGEQANIRVRRYGGDNVAYAGRAEERA' A
#
# COMPACT_ATOMS: atom_id res chain seq x y z
N ALA A 1 16.76 4.55 30.81
CA ALA A 1 17.28 4.31 29.44
C ALA A 1 17.32 2.82 29.09
N ALA A 2 18.01 1.97 29.86
CA ALA A 2 18.28 0.57 29.52
C ALA A 2 17.07 -0.33 29.15
N ARG A 3 15.82 0.01 29.56
CA ARG A 3 14.62 -0.77 29.20
C ARG A 3 14.24 -0.69 27.72
N TYR A 4 14.55 0.43 27.04
CA TYR A 4 14.07 0.70 25.67
C TYR A 4 15.15 1.26 24.74
N THR A 5 16.37 1.47 25.23
CA THR A 5 17.49 1.96 24.42
C THR A 5 18.61 0.94 24.38
N GLY A 6 19.02 0.53 23.18
CA GLY A 6 20.22 -0.28 23.00
C GLY A 6 21.51 0.50 23.33
N GLY A 7 22.56 -0.25 23.69
CA GLY A 7 23.92 0.28 23.89
C GLY A 7 24.50 0.94 22.63
N LEU A 8 25.74 1.43 22.70
CA LEU A 8 26.43 1.90 21.50
C LEU A 8 26.80 0.68 20.63
N TRP A 9 26.46 0.73 19.35
CA TRP A 9 26.77 -0.30 18.36
C TRP A 9 26.73 0.31 16.95
N VAL A 10 27.21 -0.41 15.93
CA VAL A 10 27.32 0.11 14.55
C VAL A 10 26.00 0.61 13.98
N GLY A 11 24.86 -0.02 14.34
CA GLY A 11 23.55 0.38 13.85
C GLY A 11 23.11 1.79 14.26
N LYS A 12 23.76 2.41 15.27
CA LYS A 12 23.50 3.83 15.63
C LYS A 12 24.02 4.83 14.58
N PHE A 13 24.90 4.39 13.68
CA PHE A 13 25.44 5.20 12.59
C PHE A 13 24.81 4.87 11.24
N LEU A 14 23.82 3.97 11.22
CA LEU A 14 23.11 3.53 10.01
C LEU A 14 21.63 3.89 10.10
N LYS A 15 20.96 3.88 8.94
CA LYS A 15 19.50 3.96 8.84
C LYS A 15 19.00 2.72 8.09
N THR A 16 17.98 2.06 8.62
CA THR A 16 17.33 0.93 7.95
C THR A 16 16.27 1.46 6.98
N CYS A 17 16.59 1.48 5.69
CA CYS A 17 15.64 1.85 4.64
C CYS A 17 14.86 0.61 4.18
N THR A 18 13.53 0.71 4.08
CA THR A 18 12.71 -0.33 3.46
C THR A 18 12.63 -0.11 1.95
N TYR A 19 12.55 -1.20 1.19
CA TYR A 19 12.35 -1.18 -0.26
C TYR A 19 11.33 -2.25 -0.63
N GLN A 20 10.43 -1.92 -1.55
CA GLN A 20 9.38 -2.82 -2.00
C GLN A 20 9.27 -2.73 -3.52
N ARG A 21 9.16 -3.88 -4.18
CA ARG A 21 8.88 -3.97 -5.62
C ARG A 21 7.75 -4.97 -5.84
N VAL A 22 6.65 -4.50 -6.42
CA VAL A 22 5.56 -5.37 -6.86
C VAL A 22 5.97 -6.00 -8.19
N LEU A 23 5.97 -7.34 -8.26
CA LEU A 23 6.57 -8.08 -9.37
C LEU A 23 5.57 -8.48 -10.46
N THR A 24 4.29 -8.59 -10.13
CA THR A 24 3.27 -9.06 -11.07
C THR A 24 2.05 -8.15 -11.06
N ASP A 25 1.35 -8.15 -12.19
CA ASP A 25 0.14 -7.37 -12.38
C ASP A 25 -0.99 -7.87 -11.45
N GLU A 26 -1.07 -9.18 -11.22
CA GLU A 26 -2.03 -9.78 -10.28
C GLU A 26 -1.79 -9.31 -8.84
N ALA A 27 -0.53 -9.25 -8.41
CA ALA A 27 -0.17 -8.73 -7.09
C ALA A 27 -0.50 -7.23 -6.96
N SER A 28 -0.26 -6.45 -8.02
CA SER A 28 -0.60 -5.02 -8.10
C SER A 28 -2.10 -4.79 -7.98
N ALA A 29 -2.91 -5.58 -8.68
CA ALA A 29 -4.36 -5.52 -8.60
C ALA A 29 -4.87 -5.96 -7.23
N MET A 30 -4.34 -7.06 -6.69
CA MET A 30 -4.72 -7.61 -5.39
C MET A 30 -4.48 -6.59 -4.27
N ILE A 31 -3.26 -6.07 -4.13
CA ILE A 31 -2.97 -5.08 -3.08
C ILE A 31 -3.72 -3.77 -3.33
N GLY A 32 -3.90 -3.38 -4.60
CA GLY A 32 -4.68 -2.21 -4.98
C GLY A 32 -6.13 -2.27 -4.50
N ARG A 33 -6.79 -3.43 -4.58
CA ARG A 33 -8.16 -3.61 -4.06
C ARG A 33 -8.24 -3.45 -2.54
N TYR A 34 -7.23 -3.91 -1.79
CA TYR A 34 -7.14 -3.64 -0.36
C TYR A 34 -6.92 -2.15 -0.07
N CYS A 35 -5.92 -1.53 -0.71
CA CYS A 35 -5.63 -0.11 -0.52
C CYS A 35 -6.82 0.79 -0.87
N SER A 36 -7.55 0.50 -1.95
CA SER A 36 -8.75 1.23 -2.34
C SER A 36 -9.80 1.25 -1.22
N ARG A 37 -10.15 0.07 -0.68
CA ARG A 37 -11.13 -0.08 0.40
C ARG A 37 -10.69 0.59 1.70
N LEU A 38 -9.41 0.49 2.04
CA LEU A 38 -8.84 1.15 3.22
C LEU A 38 -8.86 2.67 3.07
N CYS A 39 -8.42 3.20 1.93
CA CYS A 39 -8.40 4.64 1.67
C CYS A 39 -9.81 5.24 1.64
N ASP A 40 -10.81 4.49 1.17
CA ASP A 40 -12.21 4.89 1.23
C ASP A 40 -12.69 5.05 2.68
N LEU A 41 -12.37 4.08 3.56
CA LEU A 41 -12.68 4.14 4.99
C LEU A 41 -11.93 5.26 5.72
N GLU A 42 -10.69 5.54 5.31
CA GLU A 42 -9.81 6.55 5.92
C GLU A 42 -10.04 7.98 5.36
N GLY A 43 -10.81 8.12 4.28
CA GLY A 43 -11.02 9.41 3.61
C GLY A 43 -9.86 9.86 2.72
N PHE A 44 -8.89 9.00 2.41
CA PHE A 44 -7.73 9.30 1.56
C PHE A 44 -7.99 9.12 0.06
N ARG A 45 -8.88 9.95 -0.49
CA ARG A 45 -9.34 9.85 -1.88
C ARG A 45 -8.22 9.78 -2.93
N GLY A 46 -7.14 10.56 -2.78
CA GLY A 46 -6.01 10.54 -3.73
C GLY A 46 -5.21 9.23 -3.70
N HIS A 47 -5.00 8.66 -2.51
CA HIS A 47 -4.33 7.35 -2.36
C HIS A 47 -5.22 6.23 -2.88
N GLY A 48 -6.51 6.28 -2.56
CA GLY A 48 -7.51 5.33 -3.08
C GLY A 48 -7.57 5.37 -4.60
N GLU A 49 -7.57 6.55 -5.20
CA GLU A 49 -7.59 6.70 -6.65
C GLU A 49 -6.29 6.21 -7.30
N GLN A 50 -5.12 6.44 -6.68
CA GLN A 50 -3.88 5.84 -7.14
C GLN A 50 -3.97 4.31 -7.16
N ALA A 51 -4.58 3.70 -6.14
CA ALA A 51 -4.81 2.26 -6.10
C ALA A 51 -5.80 1.82 -7.19
N ASN A 52 -6.90 2.56 -7.36
CA ASN A 52 -7.93 2.29 -8.36
C ASN A 52 -7.39 2.29 -9.79
N ILE A 53 -6.41 3.15 -10.12
CA ILE A 53 -5.75 3.15 -11.44
C ILE A 53 -5.12 1.79 -11.74
N ARG A 54 -4.44 1.19 -10.76
CA ARG A 54 -3.81 -0.13 -10.90
C ARG A 54 -4.84 -1.24 -10.93
N VAL A 55 -5.88 -1.15 -10.11
CA VAL A 55 -7.01 -2.09 -10.08
C VAL A 55 -7.73 -2.13 -11.43
N ARG A 56 -8.02 -0.97 -12.03
CA ARG A 56 -8.57 -0.88 -13.40
C ARG A 56 -7.62 -1.46 -14.44
N ARG A 57 -6.35 -1.07 -14.39
CA ARG A 57 -5.35 -1.44 -15.41
C ARG A 57 -5.00 -2.92 -15.39
N TYR A 58 -4.80 -3.50 -14.22
CA TYR A 58 -4.24 -4.85 -14.04
C TYR A 58 -5.28 -5.87 -13.56
N GLY A 59 -6.32 -5.42 -12.87
CA GLY A 59 -7.41 -6.27 -12.40
C GLY A 59 -8.63 -6.31 -13.33
N GLY A 60 -8.73 -5.37 -14.28
CA GLY A 60 -9.88 -5.23 -15.17
C GLY A 60 -11.17 -4.81 -14.46
N ASP A 61 -11.08 -4.40 -13.20
CA ASP A 61 -12.22 -3.97 -12.40
C ASP A 61 -12.71 -2.59 -12.83
N ASN A 62 -14.03 -2.38 -12.91
CA ASN A 62 -14.58 -1.06 -13.20
C ASN A 62 -14.86 -0.29 -11.91
N VAL A 63 -13.87 0.48 -11.46
CA VAL A 63 -13.99 1.33 -10.26
C VAL A 63 -14.17 2.78 -10.69
N ALA A 64 -15.17 3.47 -10.16
CA ALA A 64 -15.37 4.90 -10.43
C ALA A 64 -14.19 5.75 -9.92
N TYR A 65 -14.01 6.95 -10.50
CA TYR A 65 -13.00 7.89 -10.02
C TYR A 65 -13.25 8.26 -8.55
N ALA A 66 -12.20 8.17 -7.73
CA ALA A 66 -12.26 8.38 -6.28
C ALA A 66 -13.34 7.51 -5.56
N GLY A 67 -13.78 6.44 -6.22
CA GLY A 67 -14.67 5.44 -5.67
C GLY A 67 -13.91 4.31 -4.97
N ARG A 68 -14.64 3.26 -4.64
CA ARG A 68 -14.16 2.11 -3.88
C ARG A 68 -14.15 0.86 -4.76
N ALA A 69 -13.08 0.06 -4.68
CA ALA A 69 -13.04 -1.26 -5.29
C ALA A 69 -13.83 -2.28 -4.46
N GLU A 70 -14.58 -3.15 -5.14
CA GLU A 70 -15.31 -4.24 -4.48
C GLU A 70 -14.40 -5.43 -4.17
N GLU A 71 -14.85 -6.28 -3.25
CA GLU A 71 -14.18 -7.52 -2.93
C GLU A 71 -14.37 -8.54 -4.07
N ARG A 72 -13.27 -9.18 -4.49
CA ARG A 72 -13.28 -10.33 -5.40
C ARG A 72 -12.65 -11.51 -4.68
N ALA A 73 -13.32 -12.66 -4.79
CA ALA A 73 -12.80 -13.96 -4.38
C ALA A 73 -11.61 -14.39 -5.27
#